data_AF-L5NB23-F1
#
_entry.id   AF-L5NB23-F1
#
_cell.length_a   1.000
_cell.length_b   1.000
_cell.length_c   1.000
_cell.angle_alpha   90.00
_cell.angle_beta   90.00
_cell.angle_gamma   90.00
#
_symmetry.space_group_name_H-M   'P 1'
#
loop_
_entity.id
_entity.type
_entity.pdbx_description
1 polymer ?
#
loop_
_entity_poly.entity_id
_entity_poly.type
_entity_poly.pdbx_seq_one_letter_code
_entity_poly.pdbx_strand_id
1 'polypeptide(L)'
;GFATNQATEEYVTIDEGPFSGATTKHVANIRQRLSDWYDEEDRYHRVMKLFSPAHAEQNLVDGVGDNLGDDSGIDAMLDSLRDDAFEFGHVGHAQKAARANRDEEGNVRLLRRHFESADDGVASLHFPSLQRGISAFEEVREAMNGTDLTDVPTVRQRVNNGILEYIFVKRRGNFLVPPREIRALPTPTGEVPGLDG
;
A
#
# COMPACT_ATOMS: atom_id res chain seq x y z
N GLY A 1 12.28 -0.10 0.73
CA GLY A 1 11.20 -0.33 -0.25
C GLY A 1 11.49 0.47 -1.50
N PHE A 2 10.92 0.07 -2.63
CA PHE A 2 11.09 0.71 -3.94
C PHE A 2 10.86 2.22 -3.89
N ALA A 3 11.92 3.01 -4.09
CA ALA A 3 11.84 4.47 -4.03
C ALA A 3 10.93 5.01 -5.13
N THR A 4 10.93 4.37 -6.30
CA THR A 4 10.04 4.72 -7.43
C THR A 4 8.57 4.42 -7.17
N ASN A 5 8.25 3.67 -6.10
CA ASN A 5 6.88 3.38 -5.68
C ASN A 5 6.43 4.22 -4.46
N GLN A 6 7.06 5.39 -4.28
CA GLN A 6 6.74 6.37 -3.24
C GLN A 6 6.52 7.74 -3.86
N ALA A 7 5.42 8.40 -3.49
CA ALA A 7 5.21 9.80 -3.85
C ALA A 7 6.30 10.71 -3.22
N THR A 8 6.54 11.88 -3.80
CA THR A 8 7.37 12.89 -3.13
C THR A 8 6.61 13.54 -1.98
N GLU A 9 7.33 14.19 -1.05
CA GLU A 9 6.67 14.98 0.01
C GLU A 9 5.86 16.14 -0.56
N GLU A 10 6.36 16.75 -1.64
CA GLU A 10 5.65 17.80 -2.38
C GLU A 10 4.33 17.28 -2.98
N TYR A 11 4.34 16.12 -3.64
CA TYR A 11 3.15 15.55 -4.26
C TYR A 11 2.01 15.32 -3.25
N VAL A 12 2.35 14.84 -2.05
CA VAL A 12 1.34 14.53 -1.03
C VAL A 12 0.91 15.76 -0.21
N THR A 13 1.43 16.94 -0.53
CA THR A 13 1.08 18.20 0.14
C THR A 13 -0.17 18.80 -0.51
N ILE A 14 -1.07 19.34 0.32
CA ILE A 14 -2.25 20.09 -0.12
C ILE A 14 -1.77 21.46 -0.61
N ASP A 15 -2.04 21.78 -1.86
CA ASP A 15 -1.48 22.97 -2.50
C ASP A 15 -2.22 24.25 -2.08
N GLU A 16 -3.54 24.19 -1.94
CA GLU A 16 -4.39 25.37 -1.74
C GLU A 16 -5.51 25.18 -0.70
N GLY A 17 -6.13 26.30 -0.32
CA GLY A 17 -7.24 26.34 0.62
C GLY A 17 -6.82 26.37 2.11
N PRO A 18 -7.78 26.20 3.03
CA PRO A 18 -7.55 26.37 4.48
C PRO A 18 -6.52 25.40 5.09
N PHE A 19 -6.22 24.31 4.39
CA PHE A 19 -5.25 23.30 4.79
C PHE A 19 -4.02 23.25 3.87
N SER A 20 -3.75 24.33 3.11
CA SER A 20 -2.54 24.44 2.30
C SER A 20 -1.28 24.15 3.14
N GLY A 21 -0.34 23.40 2.57
CA GLY A 21 0.87 22.90 3.24
C GLY A 21 0.66 21.69 4.16
N ALA A 22 -0.60 21.30 4.43
CA ALA A 22 -0.92 20.09 5.19
C ALA A 22 -0.92 18.84 4.29
N THR A 23 -1.20 17.68 4.87
CA THR A 23 -1.43 16.42 4.15
C THR A 23 -2.40 15.55 4.94
N THR A 24 -3.01 14.55 4.31
CA THR A 24 -3.80 13.54 5.04
C THR A 24 -2.95 12.31 5.32
N LYS A 25 -3.18 11.66 6.47
CA LYS A 25 -2.48 10.46 6.90
C LYS A 25 -3.47 9.35 7.22
N HIS A 26 -3.32 8.21 6.56
CA HIS A 26 -3.93 6.97 7.00
C HIS A 26 -2.95 6.21 7.88
N VAL A 27 -3.42 5.62 8.97
CA VAL A 27 -2.64 4.67 9.78
C VAL A 27 -3.46 3.41 9.97
N ALA A 28 -2.87 2.25 9.73
CA ALA A 28 -3.44 0.96 10.10
C ALA A 28 -2.43 0.08 10.84
N ASN A 29 -2.94 -0.74 11.76
CA ASN A 29 -2.22 -1.91 12.26
C ASN A 29 -2.82 -3.14 11.59
N ILE A 30 -1.97 -3.93 10.93
CA ILE A 30 -2.36 -5.04 10.06
C ILE A 30 -1.68 -6.29 10.60
N ARG A 31 -2.48 -7.27 11.05
CA ARG A 31 -1.95 -8.60 11.40
C ARG A 31 -1.63 -9.37 10.13
N GLN A 32 -0.49 -10.05 10.11
CA GLN A 32 -0.05 -10.96 9.06
C GLN A 32 -0.16 -12.42 9.54
N ARG A 33 -0.74 -13.28 8.72
CA ARG A 33 -0.77 -14.74 8.90
C ARG A 33 0.44 -15.38 8.22
N LEU A 34 1.65 -15.11 8.73
CA LEU A 34 2.89 -15.53 8.07
C LEU A 34 3.06 -17.05 8.00
N SER A 35 2.64 -17.80 9.03
CA SER A 35 2.68 -19.27 8.99
C SER A 35 1.88 -19.80 7.81
N ASP A 36 0.61 -19.42 7.71
CA ASP A 36 -0.24 -19.83 6.59
C ASP A 36 0.32 -19.38 5.24
N TRP A 37 0.85 -18.15 5.15
CA TRP A 37 1.49 -17.65 3.93
C TRP A 37 2.68 -18.50 3.48
N TYR A 38 3.52 -18.96 4.40
CA TYR A 38 4.69 -19.76 4.04
C TYR A 38 4.39 -21.26 3.89
N ASP A 39 3.36 -21.76 4.58
CA ASP A 39 2.97 -23.17 4.57
C ASP A 39 2.03 -23.51 3.40
N GLU A 40 1.12 -22.59 3.02
CA GLU A 40 0.13 -22.81 1.96
C GLU A 40 0.65 -22.43 0.56
N GLU A 41 1.56 -21.46 0.46
CA GLU A 41 2.01 -20.90 -0.82
C GLU A 41 3.46 -21.26 -1.12
N ASP A 42 3.72 -21.82 -2.30
CA ASP A 42 5.09 -21.98 -2.80
C ASP A 42 5.70 -20.65 -3.27
N ARG A 43 7.00 -20.66 -3.62
CA ARG A 43 7.68 -19.43 -4.05
C ARG A 43 7.00 -18.78 -5.26
N TYR A 44 6.54 -19.58 -6.21
CA TYR A 44 5.93 -19.11 -7.45
C TYR A 44 4.63 -18.34 -7.15
N HIS A 45 3.73 -18.91 -6.35
CA HIS A 45 2.48 -18.25 -5.98
C HIS A 45 2.71 -17.07 -5.04
N ARG A 46 3.72 -17.12 -4.15
CA ARG A 46 4.08 -15.97 -3.33
C ARG A 46 4.53 -14.77 -4.18
N VAL A 47 5.36 -14.97 -5.20
CA VAL A 47 5.76 -13.90 -6.13
C VAL A 47 4.55 -13.39 -6.91
N MET A 48 3.71 -14.29 -7.43
CA MET A 48 2.49 -13.95 -8.15
C MET A 48 1.53 -13.09 -7.31
N LYS A 49 1.21 -13.55 -6.09
CA LYS A 49 0.29 -12.87 -5.17
C LYS A 49 0.88 -11.55 -4.64
N LEU A 50 2.20 -11.44 -4.48
CA LEU A 50 2.83 -10.21 -3.99
C LEU A 50 2.99 -9.15 -5.10
N PHE A 51 3.42 -9.55 -6.30
CA PHE A 51 3.73 -8.65 -7.41
C PHE A 51 2.67 -8.70 -8.52
N SER A 52 2.79 -9.67 -9.42
CA SER A 52 1.84 -10.00 -10.51
C SER A 52 2.15 -11.40 -11.08
N PRO A 53 1.24 -12.02 -11.85
CA PRO A 53 1.52 -13.26 -12.58
C PRO A 53 2.75 -13.18 -13.49
N ALA A 54 2.92 -12.08 -14.25
CA ALA A 54 4.09 -11.90 -15.10
C ALA A 54 5.44 -11.96 -14.34
N HIS A 55 5.51 -11.46 -13.09
CA HIS A 55 6.72 -11.60 -12.28
C HIS A 55 7.06 -13.05 -11.94
N ALA A 56 6.03 -13.87 -11.71
CA ALA A 56 6.21 -15.29 -11.39
C ALA A 56 6.58 -16.09 -12.65
N GLU A 57 5.84 -15.89 -13.73
CA GLU A 57 6.05 -16.58 -15.02
C GLU A 57 7.45 -16.32 -15.59
N GLN A 58 7.91 -15.07 -15.53
CA GLN A 58 9.21 -14.69 -16.08
C GLN A 58 10.34 -14.78 -15.05
N ASN A 59 10.04 -15.26 -13.83
CA ASN A 59 10.99 -15.39 -12.72
C ASN A 59 11.80 -14.09 -12.47
N LEU A 60 11.09 -12.96 -12.37
CA LEU A 60 11.69 -11.62 -12.28
C LEU A 60 12.17 -11.25 -10.87
N VAL A 61 11.95 -12.11 -9.88
CA VAL A 61 12.24 -11.80 -8.47
C VAL A 61 13.23 -12.83 -7.91
N ASP A 62 14.48 -12.39 -7.70
CA ASP A 62 15.56 -13.20 -7.17
C ASP A 62 15.58 -13.16 -5.64
N GLY A 63 15.69 -14.31 -4.98
CA GLY A 63 15.77 -14.38 -3.52
C GLY A 63 14.62 -13.62 -2.84
N VAL A 64 14.95 -12.54 -2.13
CA VAL A 64 14.02 -11.62 -1.44
C VAL A 64 13.65 -10.38 -2.26
N GLY A 65 14.05 -10.33 -3.55
CA GLY A 65 13.85 -9.22 -4.47
C GLY A 65 15.04 -8.27 -4.60
N ASP A 66 16.26 -8.73 -4.29
CA ASP A 66 17.47 -7.89 -4.30
C ASP A 66 17.75 -7.30 -5.69
N ASN A 67 17.40 -8.03 -6.75
CA ASN A 67 17.58 -7.63 -8.14
C ASN A 67 16.64 -6.49 -8.58
N LEU A 68 15.55 -6.25 -7.85
CA LEU A 68 14.56 -5.22 -8.19
C LEU A 68 15.06 -3.81 -7.81
N GLY A 69 16.05 -3.69 -6.92
CA GLY A 69 16.61 -2.40 -6.53
C GLY A 69 15.54 -1.43 -6.01
N ASP A 70 15.35 -0.31 -6.71
CA ASP A 70 14.38 0.73 -6.36
C ASP A 70 13.08 0.71 -7.15
N ASP A 71 12.92 -0.21 -8.13
CA ASP A 71 11.73 -0.36 -8.96
C ASP A 71 11.33 -1.83 -9.19
N SER A 72 10.06 -2.13 -8.94
CA SER A 72 9.48 -3.44 -9.26
C SER A 72 9.21 -3.66 -10.75
N GLY A 73 9.17 -2.61 -11.58
CA GLY A 73 8.76 -2.72 -12.99
C GLY A 73 7.27 -3.01 -13.19
N ILE A 74 6.47 -2.87 -12.12
CA ILE A 74 5.04 -3.21 -12.10
C ILE A 74 4.20 -2.38 -13.08
N ASP A 75 4.68 -1.18 -13.43
CA ASP A 75 3.97 -0.25 -14.31
C ASP A 75 3.82 -0.82 -15.74
N ALA A 76 4.73 -1.68 -16.18
CA ALA A 76 4.63 -2.38 -17.46
C ALA A 76 3.55 -3.48 -17.49
N MET A 77 2.89 -3.76 -16.35
CA MET A 77 1.98 -4.90 -16.16
C MET A 77 0.60 -4.46 -15.67
N LEU A 78 0.28 -3.16 -15.70
CA LEU A 78 -1.02 -2.67 -15.19
C LEU A 78 -2.16 -3.02 -16.13
N ASP A 79 -1.92 -2.98 -17.43
CA ASP A 79 -2.94 -3.24 -18.46
C ASP A 79 -3.28 -4.74 -18.59
N SER A 80 -2.38 -5.63 -18.16
CA SER A 80 -2.59 -7.09 -18.23
C SER A 80 -3.49 -7.64 -17.12
N LEU A 81 -3.88 -6.83 -16.13
CA LEU A 81 -4.52 -7.34 -14.90
C LEU A 81 -5.78 -8.17 -15.15
N ARG A 82 -6.59 -7.82 -16.15
CA ARG A 82 -7.80 -8.59 -16.48
C ARG A 82 -7.45 -9.89 -17.20
N ASP A 83 -6.51 -9.85 -18.14
CA ASP A 83 -6.03 -11.03 -18.85
C ASP A 83 -5.38 -12.01 -17.87
N ASP A 84 -4.56 -11.49 -16.97
CA ASP A 84 -3.92 -12.22 -15.87
C ASP A 84 -4.94 -12.94 -14.98
N ALA A 85 -6.04 -12.25 -14.64
CA ALA A 85 -7.12 -12.84 -13.87
C ALA A 85 -7.78 -14.03 -14.60
N PHE A 86 -7.98 -13.93 -15.92
CA PHE A 86 -8.59 -15.01 -16.71
C PHE A 86 -7.62 -16.16 -16.99
N GLU A 87 -6.38 -15.88 -17.33
CA GLU A 87 -5.36 -16.86 -17.72
C GLU A 87 -4.84 -17.63 -16.51
N PHE A 88 -4.40 -16.91 -15.47
CA PHE A 88 -3.78 -17.52 -14.29
C PHE A 88 -4.77 -17.74 -13.16
N GLY A 89 -5.97 -17.15 -13.22
CA GLY A 89 -6.93 -17.21 -12.12
C GLY A 89 -6.50 -16.41 -10.90
N HIS A 90 -5.53 -15.49 -11.04
CA HIS A 90 -4.87 -14.74 -9.97
C HIS A 90 -4.58 -13.30 -10.39
N VAL A 91 -4.55 -12.40 -9.41
CA VAL A 91 -4.05 -11.02 -9.58
C VAL A 91 -3.10 -10.63 -8.46
N GLY A 92 -2.10 -9.83 -8.77
CA GLY A 92 -1.05 -9.45 -7.81
C GLY A 92 -1.41 -8.28 -6.90
N HIS A 93 -0.82 -8.24 -5.70
CA HIS A 93 -1.00 -7.13 -4.77
C HIS A 93 -0.41 -5.82 -5.30
N ALA A 94 0.85 -5.83 -5.76
CA ALA A 94 1.50 -4.65 -6.31
C ALA A 94 0.77 -4.16 -7.56
N GLN A 95 0.39 -5.08 -8.46
CA GLN A 95 -0.34 -4.77 -9.69
C GLN A 95 -1.64 -3.98 -9.43
N LYS A 96 -2.51 -4.50 -8.55
CA LYS A 96 -3.77 -3.84 -8.18
C LYS A 96 -3.54 -2.48 -7.52
N ALA A 97 -2.56 -2.40 -6.61
CA ALA A 97 -2.27 -1.18 -5.90
C ALA A 97 -1.73 -0.09 -6.85
N ALA A 98 -0.80 -0.46 -7.74
CA ALA A 98 -0.20 0.47 -8.70
C ALA A 98 -1.23 1.07 -9.66
N ARG A 99 -2.19 0.27 -10.15
CA ARG A 99 -3.25 0.74 -11.08
C ARG A 99 -4.01 1.99 -10.61
N ALA A 100 -4.26 2.12 -9.30
CA ALA A 100 -4.94 3.28 -8.72
C ALA A 100 -3.98 4.27 -8.02
N ASN A 101 -2.71 3.91 -7.89
CA ASN A 101 -1.67 4.70 -7.24
C ASN A 101 -0.77 5.43 -8.24
N ARG A 102 -1.29 5.70 -9.44
CA ARG A 102 -0.69 6.51 -10.49
C ARG A 102 -1.68 7.61 -10.87
N ASP A 103 -1.20 8.83 -11.08
CA ASP A 103 -2.00 9.86 -11.75
C ASP A 103 -1.84 9.80 -13.27
N GLU A 104 -2.43 10.76 -13.98
CA GLU A 104 -2.41 10.82 -15.44
C GLU A 104 -1.01 10.97 -16.03
N GLU A 105 -0.06 11.52 -15.27
CA GLU A 105 1.34 11.68 -15.67
C GLU A 105 2.21 10.49 -15.22
N GLY A 106 1.62 9.51 -14.52
CA GLY A 106 2.31 8.35 -13.98
C GLY A 106 3.00 8.60 -12.63
N ASN A 107 2.76 9.73 -11.97
CA ASN A 107 3.33 9.98 -10.65
C ASN A 107 2.67 9.09 -9.60
N VAL A 108 3.45 8.62 -8.63
CA VAL A 108 2.93 7.84 -7.49
C VAL A 108 2.13 8.76 -6.57
N ARG A 109 0.94 8.31 -6.14
CA ARG A 109 0.01 9.16 -5.37
C ARG A 109 0.16 9.07 -3.86
N LEU A 110 0.66 7.93 -3.36
CA LEU A 110 0.78 7.64 -1.94
C LEU A 110 2.24 7.60 -1.48
N LEU A 111 2.51 8.20 -0.32
CA LEU A 111 3.79 8.12 0.37
C LEU A 111 3.70 7.21 1.60
N ARG A 112 4.23 5.99 1.48
CA ARG A 112 4.18 4.97 2.54
C ARG A 112 5.42 5.07 3.44
N ARG A 113 5.23 4.88 4.73
CA ARG A 113 6.28 4.85 5.76
C ARG A 113 6.10 3.66 6.71
N HIS A 114 5.68 2.54 6.15
CA HIS A 114 5.38 1.34 6.93
C HIS A 114 6.62 0.68 7.51
N PHE A 115 6.37 -0.07 8.57
CA PHE A 115 7.37 -0.85 9.28
C PHE A 115 6.69 -2.08 9.91
N GLU A 116 7.46 -3.13 10.11
CA GLU A 116 7.01 -4.37 10.72
C GLU A 116 7.10 -4.29 12.25
N SER A 117 6.28 -5.08 12.94
CA SER A 117 6.25 -5.26 14.38
C SER A 117 5.97 -6.74 14.72
N ALA A 118 6.42 -7.17 15.88
CA ALA A 118 6.11 -8.46 16.49
C ALA A 118 5.51 -8.30 17.90
N ASP A 119 4.94 -7.12 18.18
CA ASP A 119 4.31 -6.82 19.46
C ASP A 119 3.26 -7.88 19.82
N ASP A 120 3.19 -8.22 21.11
CA ASP A 120 2.31 -9.25 21.65
C ASP A 120 2.49 -10.65 21.01
N GLY A 121 3.66 -10.91 20.40
CA GLY A 121 3.94 -12.17 19.69
C GLY A 121 3.15 -12.31 18.38
N VAL A 122 2.69 -11.20 17.81
CA VAL A 122 1.89 -11.18 16.57
C VAL A 122 2.66 -10.47 15.47
N ALA A 123 3.00 -11.22 14.40
CA ALA A 123 3.52 -10.62 13.18
C ALA A 123 2.54 -9.59 12.62
N SER A 124 2.96 -8.33 12.58
CA SER A 124 2.12 -7.20 12.24
C SER A 124 2.86 -6.17 11.42
N LEU A 125 2.13 -5.45 10.57
CA LEU A 125 2.61 -4.30 9.83
C LEU A 125 1.89 -3.04 10.33
N HIS A 126 2.66 -2.00 10.66
CA HIS A 126 2.15 -0.66 10.87
C HIS A 126 2.19 0.09 9.54
N PHE A 127 1.03 0.49 9.03
CA PHE A 127 0.87 1.12 7.72
C PHE A 127 0.48 2.60 7.84
N PRO A 128 1.42 3.53 8.10
CA PRO A 128 1.23 4.93 7.81
C PRO A 128 1.41 5.20 6.30
N SER A 129 0.41 5.86 5.71
CA SER A 129 0.45 6.42 4.36
C SER A 129 0.08 7.89 4.43
N LEU A 130 0.79 8.71 3.67
CA LEU A 130 0.50 10.12 3.46
C LEU A 130 0.02 10.32 2.04
N GLN A 131 -0.96 11.22 1.87
CA GLN A 131 -1.55 11.53 0.58
C GLN A 131 -2.21 12.91 0.63
N ARG A 132 -2.22 13.62 -0.51
CA ARG A 132 -2.78 14.97 -0.62
C ARG A 132 -4.21 15.03 -0.08
N GLY A 133 -5.09 14.18 -0.59
CA GLY A 133 -6.44 13.97 -0.07
C GLY A 133 -6.66 12.51 0.31
N ILE A 134 -7.50 12.26 1.33
CA ILE A 134 -7.76 10.89 1.81
C ILE A 134 -8.35 9.99 0.72
N SER A 135 -9.07 10.55 -0.25
CA SER A 135 -9.65 9.84 -1.39
C SER A 135 -8.60 9.05 -2.18
N ALA A 136 -7.38 9.56 -2.34
CA ALA A 136 -6.31 8.83 -3.03
C ALA A 136 -5.99 7.50 -2.35
N PHE A 137 -6.00 7.45 -1.01
CA PHE A 137 -5.81 6.20 -0.28
C PHE A 137 -7.03 5.27 -0.42
N GLU A 138 -8.24 5.83 -0.36
CA GLU A 138 -9.49 5.07 -0.52
C GLU A 138 -9.60 4.42 -1.89
N GLU A 139 -9.24 5.14 -2.96
CA GLU A 139 -9.21 4.64 -4.33
C GLU A 139 -8.21 3.49 -4.51
N VAL A 140 -6.99 3.65 -3.97
CA VAL A 140 -6.00 2.55 -3.97
C VAL A 140 -6.52 1.36 -3.18
N ARG A 141 -7.15 1.60 -2.03
CA ARG A 141 -7.72 0.52 -1.22
C ARG A 141 -8.86 -0.21 -1.93
N GLU A 142 -9.69 0.52 -2.67
CA GLU A 142 -10.79 -0.06 -3.45
C GLU A 142 -10.26 -0.89 -4.61
N ALA A 143 -9.27 -0.38 -5.36
CA ALA A 143 -8.61 -1.17 -6.40
C ALA A 143 -7.97 -2.46 -5.85
N MET A 144 -7.40 -2.39 -4.65
CA MET A 144 -6.86 -3.58 -3.97
C MET A 144 -7.94 -4.59 -3.57
N ASN A 145 -9.18 -4.18 -3.32
CA ASN A 145 -10.29 -5.10 -3.04
C ASN A 145 -10.66 -5.94 -4.27
N GLY A 146 -10.35 -5.49 -5.49
CA GLY A 146 -10.60 -6.23 -6.74
C GLY A 146 -12.09 -6.45 -7.01
N THR A 147 -12.94 -5.50 -6.61
CA THR A 147 -14.40 -5.58 -6.78
C THR A 147 -14.82 -5.56 -8.26
N ASP A 148 -13.96 -5.05 -9.14
CA ASP A 148 -14.08 -5.01 -10.60
C ASP A 148 -13.71 -6.32 -11.33
N LEU A 149 -13.28 -7.34 -10.58
CA LEU A 149 -12.86 -8.65 -11.10
C LEU A 149 -13.77 -9.81 -10.65
N THR A 150 -14.93 -9.49 -10.08
CA THR A 150 -15.83 -10.50 -9.50
C THR A 150 -16.47 -11.41 -10.55
N ASP A 151 -16.45 -11.02 -11.82
CA ASP A 151 -16.89 -11.85 -12.94
C ASP A 151 -15.93 -12.99 -13.27
N VAL A 152 -14.67 -12.94 -12.81
CA VAL A 152 -13.72 -14.06 -12.87
C VAL A 152 -13.99 -15.01 -11.69
N PRO A 153 -14.46 -16.27 -11.91
CA PRO A 153 -14.93 -17.13 -10.83
C PRO A 153 -13.89 -17.50 -9.78
N THR A 154 -12.62 -17.57 -10.18
CA THR A 154 -11.47 -17.93 -9.33
C THR A 154 -10.97 -16.78 -8.46
N VAL A 155 -11.33 -15.54 -8.78
CA VAL A 155 -10.90 -14.35 -8.04
C VAL A 155 -12.05 -13.85 -7.16
N ARG A 156 -11.79 -13.74 -5.86
CA ARG A 156 -12.70 -13.13 -4.87
C ARG A 156 -11.91 -12.18 -3.99
N GLN A 157 -12.57 -11.34 -3.21
CA GLN A 157 -11.88 -10.35 -2.39
C GLN A 157 -10.71 -10.93 -1.56
N ARG A 158 -10.84 -12.16 -1.03
CA ARG A 158 -9.80 -12.86 -0.26
C ARG A 158 -9.36 -14.20 -0.86
N VAL A 159 -9.64 -14.45 -2.14
CA VAL A 159 -9.20 -15.68 -2.84
C VAL A 159 -8.52 -15.26 -4.13
N ASN A 160 -7.28 -15.70 -4.33
CA ASN A 160 -6.44 -15.41 -5.50
C ASN A 160 -6.30 -13.91 -5.84
N ASN A 161 -6.46 -13.05 -4.83
CA ASN A 161 -6.53 -11.60 -4.96
C ASN A 161 -5.36 -10.94 -4.22
N GLY A 162 -4.15 -11.29 -4.64
CA GLY A 162 -2.89 -10.98 -3.99
C GLY A 162 -2.83 -11.49 -2.54
N ILE A 163 -2.18 -10.72 -1.67
CA ILE A 163 -1.97 -11.11 -0.26
C ILE A 163 -3.18 -10.91 0.66
N LEU A 164 -4.34 -10.51 0.12
CA LEU A 164 -5.48 -10.12 0.95
C LEU A 164 -5.94 -11.22 1.88
N GLU A 165 -5.82 -12.48 1.49
CA GLU A 165 -6.12 -13.66 2.32
C GLU A 165 -5.33 -13.71 3.64
N TYR A 166 -4.07 -13.25 3.60
CA TYR A 166 -3.10 -13.39 4.69
C TYR A 166 -2.96 -12.16 5.57
N ILE A 167 -3.58 -11.03 5.20
CA ILE A 167 -3.49 -9.78 5.98
C ILE A 167 -4.85 -9.33 6.51
N PHE A 168 -4.86 -8.80 7.74
CA PHE A 168 -6.08 -8.42 8.46
C PHE A 168 -5.87 -7.10 9.22
N VAL A 169 -6.54 -6.04 8.76
CA VAL A 169 -6.57 -4.76 9.48
C VAL A 169 -7.24 -4.97 10.84
N LYS A 170 -6.57 -4.59 11.92
CA LYS A 170 -7.08 -4.67 13.30
C LYS A 170 -7.58 -3.32 13.81
N ARG A 171 -6.85 -2.26 13.47
CA ARG A 171 -7.17 -0.87 13.84
C ARG A 171 -6.80 0.05 12.70
N ARG A 172 -7.53 1.14 12.54
CA ARG A 172 -7.23 2.18 11.55
C ARG A 172 -7.66 3.56 12.03
N GLY A 173 -7.01 4.60 11.52
CA GLY A 173 -7.37 5.99 11.77
C GLY A 173 -6.93 6.88 10.60
N ASN A 174 -7.69 7.94 10.37
CA ASN A 174 -7.40 8.97 9.38
C ASN A 174 -7.15 10.29 10.10
N PHE A 175 -6.11 11.01 9.71
CA PHE A 175 -5.68 12.25 10.35
C PHE A 175 -5.37 13.31 9.30
N LEU A 176 -5.62 14.57 9.65
CA LEU A 176 -5.00 15.70 8.97
C LEU A 176 -3.67 16.00 9.67
N VAL A 177 -2.60 16.14 8.90
CA VAL A 177 -1.27 16.46 9.42
C VAL A 177 -0.90 17.88 8.96
N PRO A 178 -0.78 18.85 9.88
CA PRO A 178 -0.52 20.24 9.52
C PRO A 178 0.86 20.43 8.88
N PRO A 179 1.11 21.57 8.22
CA PRO A 179 2.44 21.95 7.72
C PRO A 179 3.51 21.86 8.81
N ARG A 180 4.74 21.48 8.45
CA ARG A 180 5.83 21.30 9.42
C ARG A 180 6.14 22.58 10.20
N GLU A 181 6.07 23.73 9.53
CA GLU A 181 6.37 25.05 10.10
C GLU A 181 5.46 25.45 11.27
N ILE A 182 4.25 24.90 11.37
CA ILE A 182 3.32 25.17 12.49
C ILE A 182 3.17 23.98 13.45
N ARG A 183 3.93 22.89 13.27
CA ARG A 183 3.96 21.78 14.22
C ARG A 183 4.77 22.21 15.45
N ALA A 184 4.09 22.42 16.57
CA ALA A 184 4.76 22.57 17.85
C ALA A 184 5.08 21.18 18.45
N LEU A 185 6.29 21.00 18.95
CA LEU A 185 6.55 19.95 19.93
C LEU A 185 5.92 20.37 21.26
N PRO A 186 5.51 19.41 22.12
CA PRO A 186 5.26 19.71 23.51
C PRO A 186 6.45 20.49 24.08
N THR A 187 6.21 21.51 24.91
CA THR A 187 7.33 22.15 25.60
C THR A 187 8.05 21.10 26.46
N PRO A 188 9.33 21.31 26.83
CA PRO A 188 10.03 20.40 27.73
C PRO A 188 9.31 20.14 29.06
N THR A 189 8.39 21.03 29.45
CA THR A 189 7.56 20.93 30.66
C THR A 189 6.21 20.25 30.43
N GLY A 190 5.85 19.91 29.19
CA GLY A 190 4.58 19.27 28.82
C GLY A 190 3.41 20.25 28.65
N GLU A 191 3.67 21.56 28.69
CA GLU A 191 2.66 22.58 28.38
C GLU A 191 2.36 22.55 26.88
N VAL A 192 1.07 22.62 26.53
CA VAL A 192 0.61 22.61 25.15
C VAL A 192 0.19 24.04 24.79
N PRO A 193 0.90 24.71 23.87
CA PRO A 193 0.50 26.04 23.42
C PRO A 193 -0.92 26.01 22.84
N GLY A 194 -1.80 26.90 23.31
CA GLY A 194 -3.15 27.08 22.76
C GLY A 194 -4.27 26.25 23.39
N LEU A 195 -4.05 25.59 24.53
CA LEU A 195 -5.11 24.96 25.34
C LEU A 195 -5.60 25.82 26.53
N ASP A 196 -5.04 27.01 26.71
CA ASP A 196 -5.50 27.99 27.69
C ASP A 196 -6.55 28.93 27.06
N GLY A 197 -7.72 28.37 26.73
CA GLY A 197 -8.86 29.08 26.13
C GLY A 197 -10.19 28.44 26.47
#